data_AF-A0A3D3F1I9-F1
#
_entry.id   AF-A0A3D3F1I9-F1
#
_cell.length_a   1.000
_cell.length_b   1.000
_cell.length_c   1.000
_cell.angle_alpha   90.00
_cell.angle_beta   90.00
_cell.angle_gamma   90.00
#
_symmetry.space_group_name_H-M   'P 1'
#
loop_
_entity.id
_entity.type
_entity.pdbx_description
1 polymer ?
#
loop_
_entity_poly.entity_id
_entity_poly.type
_entity_poly.pdbx_seq_one_letter_code
_entity_poly.pdbx_strand_id
1 'polypeptide(L)'
;KEIEFDAVARDGEVVEYAISEHVEFAGVHSGDATLVFPAQKIYFETMRRVKKISKQIARELNISGPFNIQYLAKNNDIKVIECNLRASRSFPFVSKVLKHNFIETAT
;
A
#
# COMPACT_ATOMS: atom_id res chain seq x y z
N LYS A 1 10.30 6.63 -7.37
CA LYS A 1 10.12 5.31 -6.73
C LYS A 1 8.66 5.00 -6.68
N GLU A 2 8.30 3.75 -6.91
CA GLU A 2 6.94 3.28 -6.67
C GLU A 2 6.84 2.72 -5.24
N ILE A 3 5.71 3.00 -4.60
CA ILE A 3 5.37 2.55 -3.26
C ILE A 3 4.03 1.84 -3.36
N GLU A 4 3.95 0.67 -2.75
CA GLU A 4 2.73 -0.12 -2.66
C GLU A 4 2.18 -0.04 -1.23
N PHE A 5 0.90 0.32 -1.13
CA PHE A 5 0.16 0.39 0.13
C PHE A 5 -0.93 -0.68 0.12
N ASP A 6 -0.66 -1.79 0.78
CA ASP A 6 -1.63 -2.88 0.97
C ASP A 6 -2.34 -2.70 2.29
N ALA A 7 -3.67 -2.73 2.30
CA ALA A 7 -4.42 -2.44 3.51
C ALA A 7 -5.78 -3.13 3.57
N VAL A 8 -6.31 -3.21 4.79
CA VAL A 8 -7.67 -3.64 5.08
C VAL A 8 -8.37 -2.48 5.77
N ALA A 9 -9.59 -2.18 5.32
CA ALA A 9 -10.44 -1.18 5.95
C ALA A 9 -11.77 -1.79 6.41
N ARG A 10 -12.39 -1.17 7.42
CA ARG A 10 -13.74 -1.44 7.87
C ARG A 10 -14.46 -0.11 8.04
N ASP A 11 -15.57 0.07 7.33
CA ASP A 11 -16.39 1.28 7.33
C ASP A 11 -15.58 2.55 7.04
N GLY A 12 -14.68 2.45 6.07
CA GLY A 12 -13.79 3.54 5.66
C GLY A 12 -12.60 3.79 6.61
N GLU A 13 -12.45 3.02 7.67
CA GLU A 13 -11.31 3.10 8.58
C GLU A 13 -10.28 2.01 8.30
N VAL A 14 -9.04 2.42 8.01
CA VAL A 14 -7.92 1.47 7.80
C VAL A 14 -7.54 0.80 9.12
N VAL A 15 -7.79 -0.51 9.20
CA VAL A 15 -7.47 -1.35 10.37
C VAL A 15 -6.06 -1.93 10.28
N GLU A 16 -5.63 -2.34 9.08
CA GLU A 16 -4.31 -2.91 8.83
C GLU A 16 -3.69 -2.32 7.58
N TYR A 17 -2.37 -2.20 7.58
CA TYR A 17 -1.64 -1.75 6.40
C TYR A 17 -0.20 -2.24 6.39
N ALA A 18 0.34 -2.37 5.19
CA ALA A 18 1.74 -2.62 4.89
C ALA A 18 2.20 -1.61 3.84
N ILE A 19 3.40 -1.06 4.01
CA ILE A 19 4.03 -0.14 3.05
C ILE A 19 5.29 -0.81 2.50
N SER A 20 5.24 -1.13 1.21
CA SER A 20 6.32 -1.77 0.48
C SER A 20 6.90 -0.79 -0.54
N GLU A 21 8.18 -0.93 -0.87
CA GLU A 21 8.79 -0.16 -1.97
C GLU A 21 9.23 -1.06 -3.11
N HIS A 22 9.18 -0.53 -4.33
CA HIS A 22 9.76 -1.21 -5.48
C HIS A 22 11.27 -0.94 -5.51
N VAL A 23 12.06 -1.99 -5.84
CA VAL A 23 13.50 -1.86 -6.09
C VAL A 23 13.73 -1.06 -7.37
N GLU A 24 12.98 -1.39 -8.42
CA GLU A 24 13.03 -0.78 -9.73
C GLU A 24 12.40 0.62 -9.72
N PHE A 25 12.78 1.44 -10.72
CA PHE A 25 12.20 2.76 -10.89
C PHE A 25 10.81 2.68 -11.52
N ALA A 26 10.05 3.76 -11.33
CA ALA A 26 8.72 3.87 -11.89
C ALA A 26 8.75 3.77 -13.42
N GLY A 27 7.85 2.97 -13.98
CA GLY A 27 7.80 2.64 -15.41
C GLY A 27 8.08 1.17 -15.73
N VAL A 28 8.61 0.39 -14.79
CA VAL A 28 8.52 -1.08 -14.84
C VAL A 28 7.16 -1.49 -14.31
N HIS A 29 6.49 -2.43 -14.97
CA HIS A 29 5.17 -2.89 -14.54
C HIS A 29 5.25 -3.46 -13.12
N SER A 30 4.37 -3.03 -12.21
CA SER A 30 4.37 -3.46 -10.81
C SER A 30 4.23 -4.98 -10.64
N GLY A 31 3.70 -5.65 -11.67
CA GLY A 31 3.63 -7.10 -11.76
C GLY A 31 4.99 -7.82 -11.77
N ASP A 32 6.01 -7.17 -12.30
CA ASP A 32 7.35 -7.74 -12.53
C ASP A 32 8.41 -7.05 -11.66
N ALA A 33 8.02 -6.03 -10.91
CA ALA A 33 8.89 -5.31 -9.99
C ALA A 33 9.18 -6.15 -8.73
N THR A 34 10.41 -6.02 -8.24
CA THR A 34 10.84 -6.61 -6.98
C THR A 34 10.35 -5.73 -5.83
N LEU A 35 9.60 -6.32 -4.90
CA LEU A 35 9.09 -5.66 -3.71
C LEU A 35 10.03 -5.83 -2.51
N VAL A 36 10.23 -4.74 -1.77
CA VAL A 36 10.93 -4.73 -0.48
C VAL A 36 9.96 -4.31 0.61
N PHE A 37 9.83 -5.16 1.62
CA PHE A 37 9.06 -4.91 2.82
C PHE A 37 9.89 -5.23 4.08
N PRO A 38 9.89 -4.36 5.11
CA PRO A 38 9.35 -3.00 5.10
C PRO A 38 10.15 -2.09 4.16
N ALA A 39 9.55 -1.02 3.66
CA ALA A 39 10.25 -0.08 2.78
C ALA A 39 11.52 0.50 3.44
N GLN A 40 12.65 0.47 2.73
CA GLN A 40 13.98 0.81 3.27
C GLN A 40 14.44 2.20 2.83
N LYS A 41 14.20 2.58 1.57
CA LYS A 41 14.74 3.81 0.94
C LYS A 41 13.66 4.87 0.69
N ILE A 42 12.80 5.09 1.68
CA ILE A 42 11.79 6.15 1.67
C ILE A 42 11.88 7.02 2.92
N TYR A 43 11.72 8.34 2.75
CA TYR A 43 11.74 9.28 3.88
C TYR A 43 10.55 9.03 4.81
N PHE A 44 10.75 9.23 6.11
CA PHE A 44 9.68 9.12 7.10
C PHE A 44 8.50 10.05 6.82
N GLU A 45 8.76 11.25 6.32
CA GLU A 45 7.72 12.19 5.90
C GLU A 45 6.88 11.61 4.76
N THR A 46 7.51 10.99 3.77
CA THR A 46 6.85 10.33 2.65
C THR A 46 5.92 9.22 3.14
N MET A 47 6.38 8.36 4.05
CA MET A 47 5.54 7.32 4.66
C MET A 47 4.32 7.89 5.39
N ARG A 48 4.50 9.00 6.13
CA ARG A 48 3.39 9.67 6.83
C ARG A 48 2.37 10.23 5.85
N ARG A 49 2.83 10.84 4.74
CA ARG A 49 1.96 11.36 3.67
C ARG A 49 1.19 10.23 2.98
N VAL A 50 1.85 9.13 2.61
CA VAL A 50 1.18 7.92 2.06
C VAL A 50 0.07 7.48 3.00
N LYS A 51 0.38 7.21 4.27
CA LYS A 51 -0.60 6.75 5.26
C LYS A 51 -1.78 7.71 5.41
N LYS A 52 -1.53 9.03 5.42
CA LYS A 52 -2.58 10.05 5.52
C LYS A 52 -3.51 10.01 4.30
N ILE A 53 -2.94 9.99 3.09
CA ILE A 53 -3.70 9.97 1.84
C ILE A 53 -4.48 8.66 1.73
N SER A 54 -3.87 7.51 2.03
CA SER A 54 -4.57 6.21 1.99
C SER A 54 -5.79 6.18 2.91
N LYS A 55 -5.67 6.74 4.13
CA LYS A 55 -6.81 6.83 5.07
C LYS A 55 -7.92 7.75 4.56
N GLN A 56 -7.57 8.85 3.90
CA GLN A 56 -8.56 9.74 3.29
C GLN A 56 -9.30 9.04 2.15
N ILE A 57 -8.57 8.33 1.27
CA ILE A 57 -9.16 7.56 0.18
C ILE A 57 -10.07 6.46 0.72
N ALA A 58 -9.63 5.72 1.74
CA ALA A 58 -10.44 4.66 2.36
C ALA A 58 -11.76 5.20 2.93
N ARG A 59 -11.70 6.36 3.60
CA ARG A 59 -12.89 7.02 4.16
C ARG A 59 -13.82 7.54 3.06
N GLU A 60 -13.29 8.21 2.05
CA GLU A 60 -14.09 8.81 0.97
C GLU A 60 -14.80 7.75 0.11
N LEU A 61 -14.13 6.61 -0.11
CA LEU A 61 -14.70 5.49 -0.86
C LEU A 61 -15.50 4.52 0.03
N ASN A 62 -15.62 4.80 1.34
CA ASN A 62 -16.25 3.94 2.34
C ASN A 62 -15.82 2.46 2.22
N ILE A 63 -14.51 2.23 2.15
CA ILE A 63 -13.96 0.89 1.90
C ILE A 63 -14.19 -0.01 3.12
N SER A 64 -14.79 -1.18 2.87
CA SER A 64 -14.89 -2.29 3.81
C SER A 64 -14.36 -3.55 3.13
N GLY A 65 -13.15 -3.98 3.49
CA GLY A 65 -12.45 -5.10 2.88
C GLY A 65 -10.99 -4.76 2.49
N PRO A 66 -10.35 -5.63 1.69
CA PRO A 66 -8.96 -5.46 1.28
C PRO A 66 -8.86 -4.48 0.10
N PHE A 67 -7.86 -3.61 0.14
CA PHE A 67 -7.56 -2.69 -0.96
C PHE A 67 -6.07 -2.44 -1.07
N ASN A 68 -5.68 -1.92 -2.23
CA ASN A 68 -4.30 -1.58 -2.56
C ASN A 68 -4.25 -0.21 -3.21
N ILE A 69 -3.22 0.57 -2.89
CA ILE A 69 -2.96 1.86 -3.55
C ILE A 69 -1.51 1.91 -3.99
N GLN A 70 -1.29 2.26 -5.25
CA GLN A 70 0.04 2.47 -5.81
C GLN A 70 0.35 3.97 -5.85
N TYR A 71 1.54 4.32 -5.38
CA TYR A 71 2.02 5.69 -5.32
C TYR A 71 3.32 5.87 -6.10
N LEU A 72 3.45 7.02 -6.73
CA LEU A 72 4.71 7.53 -7.27
C LEU A 72 5.32 8.54 -6.29
N ALA A 73 6.50 8.25 -5.76
CA ALA A 73 7.28 9.15 -4.92
C ALA A 73 8.54 9.66 -5.62
N LYS A 74 8.70 10.99 -5.72
CA LYS A 74 9.88 11.66 -6.27
C LYS A 74 10.14 12.94 -5.48
N ASN A 75 11.36 13.13 -4.95
CA ASN A 75 11.76 14.33 -4.20
C ASN A 75 10.77 14.73 -3.08
N ASN A 76 10.30 13.77 -2.27
CA ASN A 76 9.26 13.93 -1.23
C ASN A 76 7.85 14.29 -1.73
N ASP A 77 7.67 14.53 -3.02
CA ASP A 77 6.35 14.62 -3.62
C ASP A 77 5.80 13.24 -3.95
N ILE A 78 4.50 13.09 -3.70
CA ILE A 78 3.78 11.83 -3.82
C ILE A 78 2.56 12.06 -4.68
N LYS A 79 2.36 11.17 -5.65
CA LYS A 79 1.16 11.11 -6.48
C LYS A 79 0.53 9.73 -6.37
N VAL A 80 -0.79 9.67 -6.33
CA VAL A 80 -1.53 8.41 -6.48
C VAL A 80 -1.48 8.01 -7.95
N ILE A 81 -1.15 6.76 -8.23
CA ILE A 81 -1.23 6.18 -9.57
C ILE A 81 -2.63 5.58 -9.74
N GLU A 82 -2.98 4.63 -8.89
CA GLU A 82 -4.26 3.93 -8.91
C GLU A 82 -4.64 3.40 -7.52
N CYS A 83 -5.93 3.15 -7.32
CA CYS A 83 -6.49 2.46 -6.15
C CYS A 83 -7.27 1.24 -6.63
N ASN A 84 -6.84 0.06 -6.19
CA ASN A 84 -7.50 -1.22 -6.46
C ASN A 84 -8.34 -1.61 -5.23
N LEU A 85 -9.67 -1.60 -5.36
CA LEU A 85 -10.61 -2.03 -4.31
C LEU A 85 -10.74 -3.56 -4.26
N ARG A 86 -9.60 -4.24 -4.11
CA ARG A 86 -9.49 -5.69 -4.02
C ARG A 86 -8.15 -6.06 -3.38
N ALA A 87 -8.01 -7.31 -2.97
CA ALA A 87 -6.72 -7.85 -2.58
C ALA A 87 -5.74 -7.78 -3.77
N SER A 88 -4.52 -7.32 -3.49
CA SER A 88 -3.42 -7.34 -4.44
C SER A 88 -2.64 -8.66 -4.33
N ARG A 89 -1.70 -8.84 -5.24
CA ARG A 89 -0.85 -10.05 -5.30
C ARG A 89 0.18 -10.09 -4.17
N SER A 90 0.49 -8.94 -3.55
CA SER A 90 1.47 -8.80 -2.47
C SER A 90 0.89 -9.15 -1.09
N PHE A 91 -0.44 -9.28 -0.94
CA PHE A 91 -1.09 -9.63 0.35
C PHE A 91 -0.51 -10.91 0.99
N PRO A 92 -0.34 -12.04 0.28
CA PRO A 92 0.27 -13.23 0.86
C PRO A 92 1.71 -12.99 1.32
N PHE A 93 2.49 -12.19 0.57
CA PHE A 93 3.87 -11.85 0.92
C PHE A 93 3.92 -11.04 2.21
N VAL A 94 3.20 -9.92 2.29
CA VAL A 94 3.20 -9.07 3.49
C VAL A 94 2.63 -9.80 4.70
N SER A 95 1.60 -10.63 4.51
CA SER A 95 0.99 -11.42 5.58
C SER A 95 1.95 -12.44 6.18
N LYS A 96 2.74 -13.11 5.33
CA LYS A 96 3.76 -14.08 5.79
C LYS A 96 4.90 -13.39 6.54
N VAL A 97 5.35 -12.23 6.08
CA VAL A 97 6.43 -11.47 6.74
C VAL A 97 5.96 -10.92 8.10
N LEU A 98 4.74 -10.38 8.17
CA LEU A 98 4.15 -9.86 9.41
C LEU A 98 3.64 -10.95 10.36
N LYS A 99 3.56 -12.20 9.89
CA LYS A 99 2.88 -13.32 10.59
C LYS A 99 1.44 -12.99 10.99
N HIS A 100 0.78 -12.13 10.21
CA HIS A 100 -0.59 -11.70 10.40
C HIS A 100 -1.33 -11.82 9.07
N ASN A 101 -2.46 -12.52 9.04
CA ASN A 101 -3.16 -12.79 7.79
C ASN A 101 -4.15 -11.65 7.47
N PHE A 102 -3.77 -10.77 6.54
CA PHE A 102 -4.61 -9.62 6.15
C PHE A 102 -5.94 -10.07 5.53
N ILE A 103 -5.98 -11.26 4.91
CA ILE A 103 -7.22 -11.78 4.32
C ILE A 103 -8.21 -12.21 5.40
N GLU A 104 -7.72 -12.76 6.52
CA GLU A 104 -8.58 -13.08 7.67
C GLU A 104 -9.15 -11.82 8.30
N THR A 105 -8.37 -10.74 8.42
CA THR A 105 -8.86 -9.45 8.93
C THR A 105 -9.91 -8.82 8.02
N ALA A 106 -9.85 -9.11 6.72
CA ALA A 106 -10.76 -8.57 5.72
C ALA A 106 -12.10 -9.32 5.61
N THR A 107 -12.22 -10.52 6.20
CA THR A 107 -13.41 -11.37 6.18
C THR A 107 -14.21 -11.21 7.48
#